data_AF-A0A356CTX7-F1
#
_entry.id   AF-A0A356CTX7-F1
#
_cell.length_a   1.000
_cell.length_b   1.000
_cell.length_c   1.000
_cell.angle_alpha   90.00
_cell.angle_beta   90.00
_cell.angle_gamma   90.00
#
_symmetry.space_group_name_H-M   'P 1'
#
loop_
_entity.id
_entity.type
_entity.pdbx_description
1 polymer ?
#
loop_
_entity_poly.entity_id
_entity_poly.type
_entity_poly.pdbx_seq_one_letter_code
_entity_poly.pdbx_strand_id
1 'polypeptide(L)'
;ALPEDPKDIIAIAKKIGYPVIIKAAGGGGGRGMRVVHTEAALLASVKMTKQEAQTAFGNPTVYMEKFLEKPRHIEFQVLSDEHGNAVYLGERDCSLQRRHQKIIEEAPAPGLAAKLREKIGERCAEACRTINYRGAGTFEFLYENNEFYFIEMNTRLQVEHPVTEFITGIDIVQQQIKIAAGEKLPLKQKDVIFKGHAIECRINAEDPYSFVPSPGKVTTFHMPGGPGVRVDTHTYAGYTVPSNYDSMIGKLITYGDTRDQAIARMRVALSEMVVEGIKTNIPLHKDLMSDLAFSNGGVSIHYLEKKLGIQKK
;
A
#
# COMPACT_ATOMS: atom_id res chain seq x y z
N ALA A 1 -0.26 -7.36 -25.74
CA ALA A 1 0.48 -6.59 -26.76
C ALA A 1 -0.49 -5.66 -27.48
N LEU A 2 -0.05 -4.49 -27.92
CA LEU A 2 -0.85 -3.66 -28.82
C LEU A 2 -0.90 -4.28 -30.23
N PRO A 3 -2.03 -4.16 -30.94
CA PRO A 3 -2.14 -4.57 -32.34
C PRO A 3 -1.29 -3.67 -33.25
N GLU A 4 -1.14 -4.07 -34.52
CA GLU A 4 -0.40 -3.29 -35.51
C GLU A 4 -1.27 -2.23 -36.22
N ASP A 5 -2.59 -2.46 -36.36
CA ASP A 5 -3.49 -1.50 -37.03
C ASP A 5 -3.66 -0.22 -36.17
N PRO A 6 -3.34 0.97 -36.72
CA PRO A 6 -3.59 2.24 -36.05
C PRO A 6 -5.01 2.43 -35.51
N LYS A 7 -6.04 1.92 -36.20
CA LYS A 7 -7.44 2.05 -35.79
C LYS A 7 -7.71 1.30 -34.50
N ASP A 8 -7.18 0.08 -34.39
CA ASP A 8 -7.35 -0.74 -33.19
C ASP A 8 -6.60 -0.15 -32.00
N ILE A 9 -5.40 0.40 -32.23
CA ILE A 9 -4.61 1.10 -31.20
C ILE A 9 -5.41 2.30 -30.66
N ILE A 10 -6.02 3.12 -31.53
CA ILE A 10 -6.84 4.26 -31.14
C ILE A 10 -8.09 3.79 -30.37
N ALA A 11 -8.75 2.73 -30.82
CA ALA A 11 -9.93 2.18 -30.15
C ALA A 11 -9.60 1.68 -28.73
N ILE A 12 -8.46 1.00 -28.56
CA ILE A 12 -7.95 0.57 -27.26
C ILE A 12 -7.69 1.79 -26.36
N ALA A 13 -7.00 2.81 -26.88
CA ALA A 13 -6.71 4.02 -26.10
C ALA A 13 -7.98 4.77 -25.68
N LYS A 14 -9.00 4.85 -26.54
CA LYS A 14 -10.31 5.43 -26.19
C LYS A 14 -11.03 4.63 -25.13
N LYS A 15 -10.97 3.29 -25.21
CA LYS A 15 -11.57 2.39 -24.22
C LYS A 15 -10.91 2.51 -22.85
N ILE A 16 -9.58 2.66 -22.81
CA ILE A 16 -8.82 2.90 -21.57
C ILE A 16 -9.07 4.33 -21.05
N GLY A 17 -9.14 5.30 -21.96
CA GLY A 17 -9.27 6.73 -21.67
C GLY A 17 -7.92 7.39 -21.36
N TYR A 18 -7.66 8.55 -21.95
CA TYR A 18 -6.42 9.32 -21.71
C TYR A 18 -6.37 9.93 -20.29
N PRO A 19 -5.17 10.22 -19.74
CA PRO A 19 -3.86 9.83 -20.29
C PRO A 19 -3.61 8.32 -20.19
N VAL A 20 -2.83 7.79 -21.13
CA VAL A 20 -2.40 6.38 -21.17
C VAL A 20 -0.89 6.29 -21.10
N ILE A 21 -0.35 5.17 -20.64
CA ILE A 21 1.08 4.88 -20.68
C ILE A 21 1.32 3.68 -21.61
N ILE A 22 2.26 3.83 -22.52
CA ILE A 22 2.75 2.76 -23.39
C ILE A 22 4.00 2.20 -22.72
N LYS A 23 4.08 0.89 -22.55
CA LYS A 23 5.21 0.20 -21.90
C LYS A 23 5.75 -0.92 -22.80
N ALA A 24 7.06 -1.07 -22.85
CA ALA A 24 7.72 -2.22 -23.45
C ALA A 24 7.46 -3.49 -22.62
N ALA A 25 7.14 -4.61 -23.27
CA ALA A 25 6.87 -5.88 -22.59
C ALA A 25 8.12 -6.48 -21.92
N GLY A 26 9.31 -6.21 -22.47
CA GLY A 26 10.59 -6.65 -21.89
C GLY A 26 11.33 -5.59 -21.08
N GLY A 27 10.72 -4.42 -20.83
CA GLY A 27 11.38 -3.28 -20.19
C GLY A 27 11.26 -3.28 -18.65
N GLY A 28 12.27 -2.72 -17.98
CA GLY A 28 12.31 -2.48 -16.53
C GLY A 28 13.08 -1.20 -16.19
N GLY A 29 12.83 -0.61 -15.02
CA GLY A 29 13.58 0.54 -14.51
C GLY A 29 13.33 1.88 -15.23
N GLY A 30 12.12 2.11 -15.75
CA GLY A 30 11.74 3.41 -16.36
C GLY A 30 12.12 3.60 -17.83
N ARG A 31 12.84 2.66 -18.45
CA ARG A 31 13.20 2.69 -19.87
C ARG A 31 12.12 2.00 -20.73
N GLY A 32 11.86 2.53 -21.93
CA GLY A 32 10.84 1.96 -22.83
C GLY A 32 9.40 2.22 -22.37
N MET A 33 9.12 3.37 -21.74
CA MET A 33 7.76 3.78 -21.41
C MET A 33 7.48 5.24 -21.77
N ARG A 34 6.27 5.54 -22.25
CA ARG A 34 5.85 6.90 -22.63
C ARG A 34 4.41 7.18 -22.21
N VAL A 35 4.20 8.35 -21.60
CA VAL A 35 2.87 8.86 -21.27
C VAL A 35 2.31 9.62 -22.46
N VAL A 36 1.05 9.35 -22.79
CA VAL A 36 0.32 9.95 -23.90
C VAL A 36 -0.94 10.59 -23.33
N HIS A 37 -1.05 11.92 -23.44
CA HIS A 37 -2.20 12.68 -22.93
C HIS A 37 -3.32 12.87 -23.96
N THR A 38 -3.02 12.72 -25.25
CA THR A 38 -3.99 13.00 -26.32
C THR A 38 -3.85 12.00 -27.46
N GLU A 39 -4.95 11.79 -28.19
CA GLU A 39 -5.00 10.89 -29.36
C GLU A 39 -4.02 11.29 -30.46
N ALA A 40 -3.82 12.60 -30.66
CA ALA A 40 -2.88 13.13 -31.66
C ALA A 40 -1.43 12.65 -31.42
N ALA A 41 -1.04 12.43 -30.16
CA ALA A 41 0.31 11.96 -29.81
C ALA A 41 0.45 10.43 -29.79
N LEU A 42 -0.65 9.67 -29.93
CA LEU A 42 -0.69 8.24 -29.65
C LEU A 42 0.18 7.42 -30.60
N LEU A 43 -0.09 7.49 -31.90
CA LEU A 43 0.56 6.61 -32.88
C LEU A 43 2.07 6.88 -32.97
N ALA A 44 2.47 8.15 -32.88
CA ALA A 44 3.88 8.54 -32.82
C ALA A 44 4.57 7.96 -31.58
N SER A 45 3.91 8.05 -30.41
CA SER A 45 4.45 7.52 -29.16
C SER A 45 4.55 5.99 -29.16
N VAL A 46 3.58 5.29 -29.76
CA VAL A 46 3.64 3.82 -29.92
C VAL A 46 4.83 3.43 -30.80
N LYS A 47 4.98 4.06 -31.97
CA LYS A 47 6.11 3.77 -32.89
C LYS A 47 7.45 3.99 -32.22
N MET A 48 7.60 5.12 -31.52
CA MET A 48 8.85 5.47 -30.83
C MET A 48 9.16 4.49 -29.68
N THR A 49 8.14 4.09 -28.91
CA THR A 49 8.32 3.11 -27.83
C THR A 49 8.67 1.71 -28.35
N LYS A 50 8.05 1.26 -29.46
CA LYS A 50 8.41 0.00 -30.13
C LYS A 50 9.88 0.00 -30.59
N GLN A 51 10.34 1.09 -31.20
CA GLN A 51 11.73 1.24 -31.64
C GLN A 51 12.71 1.20 -30.45
N GLU A 52 12.42 1.94 -29.39
CA GLU A 52 13.23 1.93 -28.18
C GLU A 52 13.27 0.54 -27.53
N ALA A 53 12.12 -0.14 -27.47
CA ALA A 53 12.02 -1.50 -26.94
C ALA A 53 12.85 -2.50 -27.75
N GLN A 54 12.82 -2.39 -29.09
CA GLN A 54 13.66 -3.20 -29.97
C GLN A 54 15.15 -2.94 -29.71
N THR A 55 15.57 -1.68 -29.63
CA THR A 55 16.98 -1.33 -29.45
C THR A 55 17.51 -1.70 -28.06
N ALA A 56 16.71 -1.50 -27.01
CA ALA A 56 17.14 -1.73 -25.63
C ALA A 56 16.99 -3.18 -25.18
N PHE A 57 15.95 -3.89 -25.64
CA PHE A 57 15.56 -5.20 -25.12
C PHE A 57 15.45 -6.29 -26.19
N GLY A 58 15.72 -5.98 -27.46
CA GLY A 58 15.59 -6.93 -28.57
C GLY A 58 14.15 -7.36 -28.86
N ASN A 59 13.15 -6.74 -28.21
CA ASN A 59 11.74 -7.11 -28.30
C ASN A 59 10.89 -5.84 -28.53
N PRO A 60 10.24 -5.67 -29.70
CA PRO A 60 9.48 -4.48 -30.03
C PRO A 60 8.08 -4.48 -29.40
N THR A 61 7.71 -5.54 -28.67
CA THR A 61 6.38 -5.69 -28.11
C THR A 61 6.11 -4.61 -27.07
N VAL A 62 5.00 -3.89 -27.25
CA VAL A 62 4.50 -2.90 -26.30
C VAL A 62 3.07 -3.22 -25.89
N TYR A 63 2.66 -2.71 -24.73
CA TYR A 63 1.28 -2.74 -24.25
C TYR A 63 0.89 -1.35 -23.73
N MET A 64 -0.42 -1.13 -23.53
CA MET A 64 -0.97 0.14 -23.10
C MET A 64 -1.80 -0.06 -21.83
N GLU A 65 -1.62 0.85 -20.89
CA GLU A 65 -2.37 0.90 -19.63
C GLU A 65 -2.86 2.32 -19.38
N LYS A 66 -3.80 2.44 -18.44
CA LYS A 66 -4.18 3.76 -17.92
C LYS A 66 -2.96 4.39 -17.24
N PHE A 67 -2.68 5.65 -17.55
CA PHE A 67 -1.74 6.45 -16.76
C PHE A 67 -2.51 7.18 -15.67
N LEU A 68 -2.05 7.04 -14.44
CA LEU A 68 -2.65 7.70 -13.28
C LEU A 68 -1.71 8.81 -12.82
N GLU A 69 -2.24 10.01 -12.62
CA GLU A 69 -1.43 11.21 -12.35
C GLU A 69 -1.20 11.40 -10.84
N LYS A 70 -2.23 11.12 -10.05
CA LYS A 70 -2.29 11.22 -8.60
C LYS A 70 -2.90 9.95 -7.99
N PRO A 71 -2.39 8.75 -8.34
CA PRO A 71 -2.96 7.52 -7.81
C PRO A 71 -2.73 7.42 -6.30
N ARG A 72 -3.75 6.92 -5.62
CA ARG A 72 -3.65 6.35 -4.27
C ARG A 72 -3.38 4.87 -4.37
N HIS A 73 -2.67 4.31 -3.40
CA HIS A 73 -2.50 2.87 -3.26
C HIS A 73 -3.54 2.40 -2.24
N ILE A 74 -4.58 1.71 -2.71
CA ILE A 74 -5.64 1.16 -1.86
C ILE A 74 -5.66 -0.35 -2.02
N GLU A 75 -5.75 -1.06 -0.91
CA GLU A 75 -5.68 -2.51 -0.91
C GLU A 75 -6.75 -3.14 -0.04
N PHE A 76 -7.26 -4.31 -0.42
CA PHE A 76 -8.35 -5.01 0.28
C PHE A 76 -7.85 -6.29 0.92
N GLN A 77 -8.07 -6.40 2.23
CA GLN A 77 -7.78 -7.62 2.98
C GLN A 77 -8.87 -8.67 2.73
N VAL A 78 -8.46 -9.91 2.48
CA VAL A 78 -9.36 -11.06 2.43
C VAL A 78 -8.93 -12.16 3.40
N LEU A 79 -9.92 -12.97 3.82
CA LEU A 79 -9.73 -14.27 4.47
C LEU A 79 -10.57 -15.29 3.71
N SER A 80 -10.00 -16.47 3.45
CA SER A 80 -10.68 -17.55 2.74
C SER A 80 -10.30 -18.91 3.32
N ASP A 81 -11.29 -19.80 3.51
CA ASP A 81 -11.08 -21.17 3.97
C ASP A 81 -11.10 -22.19 2.82
N GLU A 82 -10.84 -23.46 3.13
CA GLU A 82 -10.92 -24.56 2.15
C GLU A 82 -12.35 -25.08 1.91
N HIS A 83 -13.34 -24.53 2.62
CA HIS A 83 -14.75 -24.93 2.56
C HIS A 83 -15.56 -24.02 1.63
N GLY A 84 -14.89 -23.18 0.83
CA GLY A 84 -15.50 -22.26 -0.13
C GLY A 84 -15.98 -20.93 0.47
N ASN A 85 -15.65 -20.63 1.72
CA ASN A 85 -15.99 -19.35 2.34
C ASN A 85 -14.86 -18.34 2.14
N ALA A 86 -15.21 -17.13 1.71
CA ALA A 86 -14.30 -15.99 1.70
C ALA A 86 -15.02 -14.70 2.12
N VAL A 87 -14.33 -13.85 2.87
CA VAL A 87 -14.81 -12.52 3.30
C VAL A 87 -13.72 -11.48 3.07
N TYR A 88 -14.11 -10.22 2.85
CA TYR A 88 -13.19 -9.09 2.89
C TYR A 88 -13.26 -8.38 4.25
N LEU A 89 -12.10 -7.94 4.75
CA LEU A 89 -11.95 -7.25 6.03
C LEU A 89 -11.74 -5.73 5.85
N GLY A 90 -12.27 -5.19 4.76
CA GLY A 90 -12.15 -3.78 4.40
C GLY A 90 -10.84 -3.49 3.66
N GLU A 91 -10.56 -2.20 3.53
CA GLU A 91 -9.44 -1.66 2.79
C GLU A 91 -8.48 -0.86 3.65
N ARG A 92 -7.25 -0.73 3.16
CA ARG A 92 -6.20 0.13 3.71
C ARG A 92 -5.76 1.14 2.65
N ASP A 93 -5.52 2.37 3.06
CA ASP A 93 -4.79 3.35 2.28
C ASP A 93 -3.30 3.26 2.64
N CYS A 94 -2.49 2.87 1.66
CA CYS A 94 -1.06 2.72 1.79
C CYS A 94 -0.31 3.74 0.92
N SER A 95 -0.94 4.87 0.59
CA SER A 95 -0.42 5.83 -0.39
C SER A 95 0.79 6.60 0.11
N LEU A 96 1.03 6.68 1.42
CA LEU A 96 2.20 7.38 1.93
C LEU A 96 3.44 6.50 1.79
N GLN A 97 4.14 6.67 0.68
CA GLN A 97 5.24 5.81 0.26
C GLN A 97 6.48 6.63 -0.12
N ARG A 98 7.64 5.99 -0.03
CA ARG A 98 8.90 6.50 -0.59
C ARG A 98 9.52 5.42 -1.46
N ARG A 99 9.82 5.71 -2.73
CA ARG A 99 10.37 4.74 -3.70
C ARG A 99 9.61 3.41 -3.68
N HIS A 100 8.28 3.48 -3.68
CA HIS A 100 7.36 2.33 -3.62
C HIS A 100 7.39 1.52 -2.32
N GLN A 101 8.08 1.98 -1.27
CA GLN A 101 8.02 1.40 0.07
C GLN A 101 6.99 2.17 0.91
N LYS A 102 6.02 1.45 1.49
CA LYS A 102 5.00 2.00 2.38
C LYS A 102 5.65 2.49 3.69
N ILE A 103 5.25 3.67 4.16
CA ILE A 103 5.80 4.35 5.34
C ILE A 103 4.73 4.50 6.43
N ILE A 104 3.53 4.92 6.03
CA ILE A 104 2.34 5.01 6.87
C ILE A 104 1.17 4.37 6.12
N GLU A 105 0.41 3.57 6.84
CA GLU A 105 -0.79 2.90 6.37
C GLU A 105 -1.95 3.22 7.30
N GLU A 106 -3.16 3.32 6.75
CA GLU A 106 -4.34 3.60 7.53
C GLU A 106 -5.59 2.86 7.05
N ALA A 107 -6.49 2.57 7.98
CA ALA A 107 -7.75 1.89 7.70
C ALA A 107 -8.89 2.55 8.48
N PRO A 108 -10.09 2.74 7.88
CA PRO A 108 -10.36 2.60 6.45
C PRO A 108 -9.69 3.70 5.60
N ALA A 109 -9.75 3.58 4.27
CA ALA A 109 -9.17 4.59 3.38
C ALA A 109 -9.95 5.91 3.45
N PRO A 110 -9.30 7.07 3.73
CA PRO A 110 -9.99 8.35 3.84
C PRO A 110 -10.73 8.74 2.55
N GLY A 111 -11.96 9.23 2.67
CA GLY A 111 -12.76 9.70 1.54
C GLY A 111 -13.23 8.60 0.57
N LEU A 112 -13.06 7.32 0.90
CA LEU A 112 -13.62 6.24 0.09
C LEU A 112 -15.08 5.95 0.48
N ALA A 113 -15.98 6.03 -0.51
CA ALA A 113 -17.40 5.79 -0.30
C ALA A 113 -17.69 4.32 0.09
N ALA A 114 -18.58 4.11 1.07
CA ALA A 114 -18.93 2.77 1.57
C ALA A 114 -19.45 1.83 0.48
N LYS A 115 -20.32 2.32 -0.42
CA LYS A 115 -20.81 1.53 -1.56
C LYS A 115 -19.70 1.04 -2.48
N LEU A 116 -18.66 1.86 -2.68
CA LEU A 116 -17.54 1.50 -3.53
C LEU A 116 -16.64 0.48 -2.82
N ARG A 117 -16.39 0.66 -1.52
CA ARG A 117 -15.73 -0.33 -0.66
C ARG A 117 -16.42 -1.69 -0.72
N GLU A 118 -17.73 -1.73 -0.51
CA GLU A 118 -18.52 -2.98 -0.57
C GLU A 118 -18.44 -3.64 -1.94
N LYS A 119 -18.61 -2.87 -3.02
CA LYS A 119 -18.53 -3.38 -4.39
C LYS A 119 -17.17 -4.01 -4.69
N ILE A 120 -16.07 -3.35 -4.33
CA ILE A 120 -14.72 -3.84 -4.64
C ILE A 120 -14.30 -4.96 -3.69
N GLY A 121 -14.60 -4.83 -2.40
CA GLY A 121 -14.34 -5.88 -1.40
C GLY A 121 -15.03 -7.19 -1.74
N GLU A 122 -16.31 -7.14 -2.12
CA GLU A 122 -17.06 -8.33 -2.52
C GLU A 122 -16.46 -8.98 -3.77
N ARG A 123 -16.01 -8.18 -4.75
CA ARG A 123 -15.31 -8.72 -5.93
C ARG A 123 -14.00 -9.41 -5.57
N CYS A 124 -13.26 -8.91 -4.58
CA CYS A 124 -12.04 -9.56 -4.09
C CYS A 124 -12.37 -10.90 -3.42
N ALA A 125 -13.40 -10.94 -2.56
CA ALA A 125 -13.84 -12.17 -1.92
C ALA A 125 -14.38 -13.20 -2.94
N GLU A 126 -15.13 -12.75 -3.95
CA GLU A 126 -15.62 -13.61 -5.04
C GLU A 126 -14.48 -14.18 -5.89
N ALA A 127 -13.45 -13.38 -6.17
CA ALA A 127 -12.25 -13.86 -6.84
C ALA A 127 -11.59 -14.98 -6.04
N CYS A 128 -11.47 -14.84 -4.70
CA CYS A 128 -10.96 -15.89 -3.83
C CYS A 128 -11.79 -17.18 -3.89
N ARG A 129 -13.13 -17.07 -3.85
CA ARG A 129 -14.02 -18.24 -4.00
C ARG A 129 -13.85 -18.91 -5.35
N THR A 130 -13.72 -18.15 -6.43
CA THR A 130 -13.56 -18.66 -7.79
C THR A 130 -12.25 -19.41 -7.99
N ILE A 131 -11.14 -18.89 -7.44
CA ILE A 131 -9.80 -19.48 -7.61
C ILE A 131 -9.45 -20.47 -6.49
N ASN A 132 -10.38 -20.76 -5.58
CA ASN A 132 -10.16 -21.56 -4.37
C ASN A 132 -8.94 -21.07 -3.55
N TYR A 133 -8.81 -19.75 -3.40
CA TYR A 133 -7.76 -19.16 -2.57
C TYR A 133 -7.97 -19.58 -1.11
N ARG A 134 -6.88 -19.84 -0.38
CA ARG A 134 -6.91 -20.25 1.02
C ARG A 134 -5.95 -19.41 1.86
N GLY A 135 -6.41 -18.99 3.03
CA GLY A 135 -5.65 -18.17 3.98
C GLY A 135 -5.96 -16.68 3.88
N ALA A 136 -5.04 -15.86 4.39
CA ALA A 136 -5.10 -14.41 4.25
C ALA A 136 -4.42 -13.99 2.95
N GLY A 137 -4.95 -12.96 2.31
CA GLY A 137 -4.35 -12.34 1.14
C GLY A 137 -4.81 -10.91 1.00
N THR A 138 -4.14 -10.17 0.12
CA THR A 138 -4.48 -8.77 -0.15
C THR A 138 -4.49 -8.51 -1.64
N PHE A 139 -5.56 -7.90 -2.13
CA PHE A 139 -5.62 -7.36 -3.49
C PHE A 139 -5.20 -5.89 -3.46
N GLU A 140 -4.15 -5.54 -4.20
CA GLU A 140 -3.63 -4.17 -4.29
C GLU A 140 -4.14 -3.47 -5.55
N PHE A 141 -4.52 -2.20 -5.40
CA PHE A 141 -5.04 -1.38 -6.47
C PHE A 141 -4.39 0.01 -6.47
N LEU A 142 -4.25 0.58 -7.66
CA LEU A 142 -4.19 2.03 -7.80
C LEU A 142 -5.62 2.57 -7.87
N TYR A 143 -5.87 3.66 -7.15
CA TYR A 143 -7.17 4.31 -7.08
C TYR A 143 -7.05 5.78 -7.50
N GLU A 144 -7.88 6.18 -8.46
CA GLU A 144 -7.96 7.57 -8.92
C GLU A 144 -9.36 7.83 -9.49
N ASN A 145 -9.92 9.02 -9.24
CA ASN A 145 -11.21 9.45 -9.82
C ASN A 145 -12.36 8.44 -9.62
N ASN A 146 -12.44 7.82 -8.44
CA ASN A 146 -13.43 6.79 -8.08
C ASN A 146 -13.32 5.45 -8.84
N GLU A 147 -12.20 5.22 -9.53
CA GLU A 147 -11.94 3.97 -10.25
C GLU A 147 -10.76 3.20 -9.62
N PHE A 148 -10.88 1.87 -9.64
CA PHE A 148 -9.89 0.93 -9.10
C PHE A 148 -9.19 0.19 -10.24
N TYR A 149 -7.86 0.18 -10.20
CA TYR A 149 -6.99 -0.49 -11.17
C TYR A 149 -6.16 -1.53 -10.44
N PHE A 150 -6.47 -2.82 -10.65
CA PHE A 150 -5.76 -3.93 -10.02
C PHE A 150 -4.29 -3.93 -10.43
N ILE A 151 -3.39 -4.13 -9.47
CA ILE A 151 -1.95 -4.21 -9.69
C ILE A 151 -1.49 -5.66 -9.46
N GLU A 152 -1.71 -6.14 -8.24
CA GLU A 152 -1.22 -7.45 -7.80
C GLU A 152 -2.06 -7.99 -6.65
N MET A 153 -1.84 -9.27 -6.34
CA MET A 153 -2.34 -9.89 -5.13
C MET A 153 -1.16 -10.40 -4.31
N ASN A 154 -1.04 -9.94 -3.07
CA ASN A 154 -0.12 -10.51 -2.10
C ASN A 154 -0.76 -11.74 -1.45
N THR A 155 -0.26 -12.93 -1.79
CA THR A 155 -0.79 -14.22 -1.33
C THR A 155 -0.25 -14.62 0.05
N ARG A 156 -0.17 -13.65 0.96
CA ARG A 156 0.39 -13.76 2.31
C ARG A 156 -0.16 -12.64 3.19
N LEU A 157 0.11 -12.74 4.49
CA LEU A 157 -0.08 -11.62 5.41
C LEU A 157 0.84 -10.44 5.04
N GLN A 158 0.35 -9.23 5.27
CA GLN A 158 1.11 -7.99 5.08
C GLN A 158 1.49 -7.36 6.42
N VAL A 159 2.45 -6.43 6.38
CA VAL A 159 3.02 -5.78 7.57
C VAL A 159 1.93 -5.00 8.30
N GLU A 160 1.12 -4.29 7.52
CA GLU A 160 0.04 -3.37 7.84
C GLU A 160 -1.30 -4.04 8.19
N HIS A 161 -1.35 -5.37 8.37
CA HIS A 161 -2.56 -6.04 8.84
C HIS A 161 -3.14 -5.50 10.17
N PRO A 162 -2.35 -4.97 11.14
CA PRO A 162 -2.91 -4.52 12.41
C PRO A 162 -3.92 -3.38 12.31
N VAL A 163 -3.80 -2.48 11.32
CA VAL A 163 -4.82 -1.42 11.16
C VAL A 163 -6.18 -2.02 10.79
N THR A 164 -6.20 -3.12 10.04
CA THR A 164 -7.42 -3.88 9.74
C THR A 164 -7.96 -4.60 10.97
N GLU A 165 -7.08 -5.22 11.77
CA GLU A 165 -7.49 -5.88 13.03
C GLU A 165 -8.13 -4.89 13.99
N PHE A 166 -7.58 -3.67 14.13
CA PHE A 166 -8.15 -2.63 14.99
C PHE A 166 -9.56 -2.21 14.59
N ILE A 167 -9.80 -1.99 13.29
CA ILE A 167 -11.10 -1.50 12.85
C ILE A 167 -12.17 -2.59 12.75
N THR A 168 -11.78 -3.87 12.73
CA THR A 168 -12.70 -5.01 12.60
C THR A 168 -12.86 -5.83 13.88
N GLY A 169 -11.87 -5.80 14.77
CA GLY A 169 -11.77 -6.69 15.92
C GLY A 169 -11.42 -8.14 15.56
N ILE A 170 -11.01 -8.41 14.32
CA ILE A 170 -10.69 -9.76 13.84
C ILE A 170 -9.17 -9.96 13.90
N ASP A 171 -8.73 -10.95 14.66
CA ASP A 171 -7.32 -11.40 14.70
C ASP A 171 -7.02 -12.25 13.45
N ILE A 172 -6.33 -11.64 12.49
CA ILE A 172 -6.07 -12.22 11.16
C ILE A 172 -5.08 -13.37 11.27
N VAL A 173 -4.06 -13.24 12.12
CA VAL A 173 -3.03 -14.28 12.33
C VAL A 173 -3.66 -15.53 12.92
N GLN A 174 -4.53 -15.38 13.93
CA GLN A 174 -5.28 -16.48 14.51
C GLN A 174 -6.19 -17.15 13.47
N GLN A 175 -6.89 -16.37 12.64
CA GLN A 175 -7.73 -16.94 11.57
C GLN A 175 -6.89 -17.72 10.56
N GLN A 176 -5.70 -17.23 10.18
CA GLN A 176 -4.81 -17.97 9.29
C GLN A 176 -4.43 -19.34 9.86
N ILE A 177 -4.13 -19.43 11.16
CA ILE A 177 -3.79 -20.69 11.83
C ILE A 177 -4.99 -21.65 11.83
N LYS A 178 -6.19 -21.16 12.17
CA LYS A 178 -7.43 -21.97 12.15
C LYS A 178 -7.77 -22.48 10.75
N ILE A 179 -7.67 -21.60 9.74
CA ILE A 179 -7.85 -21.97 8.33
C ILE A 179 -6.82 -23.02 7.91
N ALA A 180 -5.56 -22.86 8.32
CA ALA A 180 -4.48 -23.81 8.03
C ALA A 180 -4.73 -25.18 8.68
N ALA A 181 -5.40 -25.21 9.84
CA ALA A 181 -5.85 -26.43 10.52
C ALA A 181 -7.11 -27.08 9.92
N GLY A 182 -7.68 -26.49 8.85
CA GLY A 182 -8.89 -27.01 8.19
C GLY A 182 -10.20 -26.60 8.86
N GLU A 183 -10.17 -25.69 9.83
CA GLU A 183 -11.38 -25.14 10.42
C GLU A 183 -12.16 -24.29 9.40
N LYS A 184 -13.49 -24.32 9.52
CA LYS A 184 -14.37 -23.42 8.77
C LYS A 184 -14.21 -21.99 9.27
N LEU A 185 -14.17 -21.03 8.37
CA LEU A 185 -14.20 -19.62 8.71
C LEU A 185 -15.52 -19.32 9.44
N PRO A 186 -15.50 -18.88 10.70
CA PRO A 186 -16.72 -18.67 11.48
C PRO A 186 -17.47 -17.39 11.08
N LEU A 187 -16.84 -16.55 10.27
CA LEU A 187 -17.30 -15.22 9.90
C LEU A 187 -18.04 -15.25 8.56
N LYS A 188 -19.18 -14.55 8.48
CA LYS A 188 -19.82 -14.15 7.22
C LYS A 188 -19.55 -12.67 6.97
N GLN A 189 -19.73 -12.23 5.72
CA GLN A 189 -19.47 -10.83 5.36
C GLN A 189 -20.27 -9.82 6.20
N LYS A 190 -21.51 -10.18 6.58
CA LYS A 190 -22.37 -9.36 7.44
C LYS A 190 -21.89 -9.21 8.89
N ASP A 191 -20.99 -10.08 9.34
CA ASP A 191 -20.44 -10.08 10.70
C ASP A 191 -19.20 -9.17 10.78
N VAL A 192 -18.64 -8.75 9.64
CA VAL A 192 -17.51 -7.83 9.55
C VAL A 192 -18.00 -6.40 9.70
N ILE A 193 -17.75 -5.80 10.87
CA ILE A 193 -18.15 -4.43 11.19
C ILE A 193 -16.90 -3.55 11.24
N PHE A 194 -16.90 -2.48 10.46
CA PHE A 194 -15.83 -1.46 10.49
C PHE A 194 -16.16 -0.37 11.51
N LYS A 195 -15.29 -0.18 12.51
CA LYS A 195 -15.45 0.86 13.54
C LYS A 195 -14.19 1.69 13.68
N GLY A 196 -14.36 2.99 13.81
CA GLY A 196 -13.25 3.91 14.06
C GLY A 196 -12.26 3.97 12.90
N HIS A 197 -11.02 4.29 13.25
CA HIS A 197 -9.92 4.50 12.32
C HIS A 197 -8.60 4.07 12.98
N ALA A 198 -7.72 3.43 12.22
CA ALA A 198 -6.41 3.03 12.68
C ALA A 198 -5.31 3.52 11.73
N ILE A 199 -4.15 3.85 12.29
CA ILE A 199 -2.96 4.32 11.57
C ILE A 199 -1.75 3.55 12.09
N GLU A 200 -0.93 3.03 11.18
CA GLU A 200 0.35 2.39 11.45
C GLU A 200 1.50 3.25 10.91
N CYS A 201 2.54 3.41 11.74
CA CYS A 201 3.83 3.96 11.35
C CYS A 201 4.88 2.85 11.42
N ARG A 202 5.62 2.63 10.32
CA ARG A 202 6.78 1.73 10.32
C ARG A 202 7.99 2.41 10.97
N ILE A 203 8.42 1.91 12.11
CA ILE A 203 9.57 2.45 12.83
C ILE A 203 10.83 1.75 12.34
N ASN A 204 11.68 2.48 11.64
CA ASN A 204 12.89 1.96 11.03
C ASN A 204 14.15 2.59 11.63
N ALA A 205 15.21 1.79 11.75
CA ALA A 205 16.57 2.20 12.07
C ALA A 205 17.22 2.85 10.83
N GLU A 206 16.82 4.08 10.54
CA GLU A 206 17.31 4.86 9.40
C GLU A 206 17.30 6.36 9.72
N ASP A 207 18.07 7.14 8.98
CA ASP A 207 17.99 8.59 9.04
C ASP A 207 16.63 9.10 8.51
N PRO A 208 15.93 10.00 9.23
CA PRO A 208 14.52 10.33 8.95
C PRO A 208 14.27 10.98 7.59
N TYR A 209 15.26 11.65 6.98
CA TYR A 209 15.04 12.39 5.74
C TYR A 209 15.90 11.87 4.58
N SER A 210 17.08 11.31 4.87
CA SER A 210 17.92 10.67 3.85
C SER A 210 17.62 9.18 3.67
N PHE A 211 16.95 8.54 4.64
CA PHE A 211 16.63 7.10 4.67
C PHE A 211 17.87 6.21 4.56
N VAL A 212 19.03 6.71 4.98
CA VAL A 212 20.24 5.91 5.09
C VAL A 212 20.08 4.99 6.30
N PRO A 213 20.20 3.66 6.15
CA PRO A 213 20.09 2.72 7.27
C PRO A 213 21.09 3.06 8.39
N SER A 214 20.66 2.86 9.62
CA SER A 214 21.42 3.13 10.84
C SER A 214 21.48 1.87 11.72
N PRO A 215 22.13 0.78 11.27
CA PRO A 215 22.36 -0.38 12.10
C PRO A 215 23.24 -0.02 13.31
N GLY A 216 23.09 -0.74 14.41
CA GLY A 216 23.82 -0.44 15.64
C GLY A 216 23.12 -0.95 16.90
N LYS A 217 23.77 -0.75 18.04
CA LYS A 217 23.24 -1.17 19.34
C LYS A 217 22.22 -0.15 19.85
N VAL A 218 21.02 -0.62 20.15
CA VAL A 218 19.99 0.17 20.85
C VAL A 218 20.40 0.28 22.31
N THR A 219 20.73 1.48 22.77
CA THR A 219 21.17 1.71 24.17
C THR A 219 19.99 1.89 25.10
N THR A 220 18.94 2.57 24.61
CA THR A 220 17.70 2.85 25.34
C THR A 220 16.52 2.57 24.43
N PHE A 221 15.50 1.91 24.99
CA PHE A 221 14.25 1.65 24.28
C PHE A 221 13.08 1.83 25.25
N HIS A 222 12.26 2.86 25.01
CA HIS A 222 11.03 3.13 25.76
C HIS A 222 9.85 3.09 24.80
N MET A 223 8.96 2.12 24.99
CA MET A 223 7.76 1.97 24.16
C MET A 223 6.65 2.89 24.66
N PRO A 224 5.89 3.55 23.75
CA PRO A 224 4.66 4.20 24.13
C PRO A 224 3.58 3.16 24.48
N GLY A 225 2.54 3.60 25.17
CA GLY A 225 1.42 2.74 25.54
C GLY A 225 0.11 3.52 25.70
N GLY A 226 -0.82 2.95 26.46
CA GLY A 226 -2.11 3.56 26.75
C GLY A 226 -3.25 3.13 25.80
N PRO A 227 -4.47 3.64 26.02
CA PRO A 227 -5.65 3.21 25.28
C PRO A 227 -5.54 3.46 23.78
N GLY A 228 -5.74 2.41 22.98
CA GLY A 228 -5.70 2.50 21.52
C GLY A 228 -4.30 2.63 20.93
N VAL A 229 -3.24 2.32 21.68
CA VAL A 229 -1.86 2.24 21.19
C VAL A 229 -1.40 0.78 21.23
N ARG A 230 -0.85 0.29 20.11
CA ARG A 230 -0.24 -1.04 19.99
C ARG A 230 1.17 -0.89 19.41
N VAL A 231 2.09 -1.66 19.95
CA VAL A 231 3.47 -1.75 19.44
C VAL A 231 3.76 -3.20 19.14
N ASP A 232 4.07 -3.48 17.88
CA ASP A 232 4.59 -4.79 17.46
C ASP A 232 6.10 -4.63 17.21
N THR A 233 6.93 -5.22 18.07
CA THR A 233 8.39 -5.08 17.97
C THR A 233 9.13 -6.32 18.47
N HIS A 234 10.30 -6.55 17.89
CA HIS A 234 11.30 -7.51 18.38
C HIS A 234 12.49 -6.81 19.07
N THR A 235 12.49 -5.47 19.10
CA THR A 235 13.59 -4.65 19.60
C THR A 235 13.45 -4.41 21.09
N TYR A 236 14.58 -4.35 21.79
CA TYR A 236 14.68 -4.07 23.22
C TYR A 236 16.02 -3.40 23.52
N ALA A 237 16.17 -2.81 24.71
CA ALA A 237 17.43 -2.20 25.12
C ALA A 237 18.55 -3.25 25.15
N GLY A 238 19.65 -2.98 24.44
CA GLY A 238 20.77 -3.90 24.24
C GLY A 238 20.72 -4.69 22.93
N TYR A 239 19.60 -4.69 22.20
CA TYR A 239 19.51 -5.30 20.88
C TYR A 239 20.44 -4.61 19.87
N THR A 240 21.10 -5.38 19.01
CA THR A 240 21.94 -4.85 17.93
C THR A 240 21.21 -5.02 16.62
N VAL A 241 20.79 -3.90 16.02
CA VAL A 241 20.18 -3.88 14.69
C VAL A 241 21.23 -4.29 13.65
N PRO A 242 21.05 -5.41 12.95
CA PRO A 242 21.97 -5.90 11.94
C PRO A 242 21.92 -5.05 10.66
N SER A 243 23.02 -5.01 9.90
CA SER A 243 23.10 -4.26 8.63
C SER A 243 22.64 -5.07 7.41
N ASN A 244 22.43 -6.38 7.56
CA ASN A 244 22.16 -7.30 6.46
C ASN A 244 20.66 -7.63 6.28
N TYR A 245 19.77 -7.03 7.07
CA TYR A 245 18.32 -7.21 6.98
C TYR A 245 17.60 -5.85 6.81
N ASP A 246 16.28 -5.89 6.73
CA ASP A 246 15.43 -4.70 6.75
C ASP A 246 15.71 -3.85 8.02
N SER A 247 15.65 -2.52 7.90
CA SER A 247 15.89 -1.58 8.98
C SER A 247 14.72 -1.48 9.97
N MET A 248 13.56 -2.08 9.69
CA MET A 248 12.38 -2.04 10.54
C MET A 248 12.63 -2.64 11.93
N ILE A 249 12.51 -1.82 12.97
CA ILE A 249 12.68 -2.21 14.37
C ILE A 249 11.34 -2.40 15.08
N GLY A 250 10.24 -1.90 14.51
CA GLY A 250 8.90 -2.13 15.02
C GLY A 250 7.83 -1.41 14.22
N LYS A 251 6.59 -1.63 14.63
CA LYS A 251 5.40 -0.95 14.10
C LYS A 251 4.70 -0.27 15.26
N LEU A 252 4.36 1.00 15.09
CA LEU A 252 3.55 1.74 16.04
C LEU A 252 2.17 1.95 15.42
N ILE A 253 1.14 1.43 16.08
CA ILE A 253 -0.23 1.47 15.59
C ILE A 253 -1.10 2.21 16.60
N THR A 254 -1.95 3.09 16.10
CA THR A 254 -2.93 3.80 16.91
C THR A 254 -4.32 3.67 16.34
N TYR A 255 -5.31 3.62 17.22
CA TYR A 255 -6.73 3.54 16.90
C TYR A 255 -7.47 4.71 17.52
N GLY A 256 -8.56 5.17 16.90
CA GLY A 256 -9.52 6.11 17.48
C GLY A 256 -10.91 5.91 16.89
N ASP A 257 -11.94 6.41 17.56
CA ASP A 257 -13.32 6.45 17.05
C ASP A 257 -13.43 7.33 15.81
N THR A 258 -12.50 8.27 15.65
CA THR A 258 -12.32 9.10 14.46
C THR A 258 -10.87 9.09 14.01
N ARG A 259 -10.64 9.41 12.73
CA ARG A 259 -9.30 9.59 12.16
C ARG A 259 -8.49 10.64 12.93
N ASP A 260 -9.10 11.77 13.28
CA ASP A 260 -8.44 12.84 14.05
C ASP A 260 -7.97 12.34 15.42
N GLN A 261 -8.78 11.50 16.08
CA GLN A 261 -8.39 10.90 17.36
C GLN A 261 -7.23 9.91 17.18
N ALA A 262 -7.23 9.10 16.12
CA ALA A 262 -6.11 8.20 15.81
C ALA A 262 -4.82 9.01 15.55
N ILE A 263 -4.89 10.09 14.76
CA ILE A 263 -3.76 11.00 14.52
C ILE A 263 -3.27 11.62 15.83
N ALA A 264 -4.17 12.12 16.67
CA ALA A 264 -3.82 12.71 17.96
C ALA A 264 -3.09 11.70 18.87
N ARG A 265 -3.58 10.46 18.94
CA ARG A 265 -2.92 9.37 19.68
C ARG A 265 -1.55 9.05 19.09
N MET A 266 -1.42 8.99 17.76
CA MET A 266 -0.12 8.76 17.11
C MET A 266 0.89 9.86 17.45
N ARG A 267 0.47 11.13 17.48
CA ARG A 267 1.33 12.26 17.88
C ARG A 267 1.87 12.10 19.29
N VAL A 268 1.01 11.70 20.24
CA VAL A 268 1.42 11.44 21.63
C VAL A 268 2.36 10.24 21.69
N ALA A 269 1.98 9.11 21.09
CA ALA A 269 2.78 7.89 21.12
C ALA A 269 4.18 8.07 20.50
N LEU A 270 4.29 8.78 19.37
CA LEU A 270 5.58 9.13 18.77
C LEU A 270 6.40 10.07 19.67
N SER A 271 5.74 10.96 20.44
CA SER A 271 6.42 11.86 21.37
C SER A 271 7.01 11.14 22.59
N GLU A 272 6.38 10.05 23.03
CA GLU A 272 6.77 9.22 24.18
C GLU A 272 7.74 8.08 23.81
N MET A 273 7.80 7.70 22.53
CA MET A 273 8.71 6.66 22.06
C MET A 273 10.15 7.15 22.07
N VAL A 274 11.02 6.45 22.80
CA VAL A 274 12.46 6.76 22.87
C VAL A 274 13.26 5.58 22.34
N VAL A 275 14.12 5.85 21.36
CA VAL A 275 15.09 4.90 20.81
C VAL A 275 16.43 5.60 20.71
N GLU A 276 17.43 5.14 21.46
CA GLU A 276 18.78 5.72 21.47
C GLU A 276 19.83 4.72 21.00
N GLY A 277 21.01 5.22 20.60
CA GLY A 277 22.12 4.42 20.06
C GLY A 277 22.10 4.23 18.55
N ILE A 278 20.96 4.52 17.91
CA ILE A 278 20.76 4.51 16.45
C ILE A 278 19.88 5.71 16.03
N LYS A 279 19.91 6.07 14.75
CA LYS A 279 18.90 6.97 14.17
C LYS A 279 17.61 6.20 13.86
N THR A 280 16.49 6.91 13.93
CA THR A 280 15.18 6.38 13.51
C THR A 280 14.41 7.37 12.65
N ASN A 281 13.44 6.87 11.90
CA ASN A 281 12.50 7.69 11.14
C ASN A 281 11.36 8.31 11.98
N ILE A 282 11.40 8.21 13.31
CA ILE A 282 10.41 8.81 14.22
C ILE A 282 10.22 10.33 13.98
N PRO A 283 11.27 11.14 13.77
CA PRO A 283 11.11 12.57 13.45
C PRO A 283 10.27 12.81 12.18
N LEU A 284 10.48 12.01 11.12
CA LEU A 284 9.67 12.10 9.91
C LEU A 284 8.20 11.81 10.20
N HIS A 285 7.91 10.77 10.98
CA HIS A 285 6.53 10.44 11.36
C HIS A 285 5.87 11.58 12.15
N LYS A 286 6.59 12.24 13.07
CA LYS A 286 6.09 13.42 13.81
C LYS A 286 5.72 14.58 12.88
N ASP A 287 6.56 14.84 11.88
CA ASP A 287 6.31 15.88 10.86
C ASP A 287 5.07 15.53 10.04
N LEU A 288 4.92 14.27 9.63
CA LEU A 288 3.78 13.80 8.82
C LEU A 288 2.47 13.79 9.61
N MET A 289 2.49 13.48 10.90
CA MET A 289 1.30 13.59 11.76
C MET A 289 0.87 15.03 12.04
N SER A 290 1.73 16.01 11.76
CA SER A 290 1.42 17.44 11.85
C SER A 290 1.15 18.06 10.47
N ASP A 291 1.20 17.27 9.41
CA ASP A 291 1.04 17.73 8.03
C ASP A 291 -0.44 17.89 7.66
N LEU A 292 -0.79 19.07 7.15
CA LEU A 292 -2.19 19.37 6.80
C LEU A 292 -2.71 18.52 5.64
N ALA A 293 -1.89 18.21 4.64
CA ALA A 293 -2.34 17.40 3.51
C ALA A 293 -2.57 15.95 3.93
N PHE A 294 -1.71 15.37 4.77
CA PHE A 294 -1.96 14.07 5.39
C PHE A 294 -3.19 14.10 6.29
N SER A 295 -3.37 15.15 7.11
CA SER A 295 -4.54 15.31 7.99
C SER A 295 -5.86 15.44 7.22
N ASN A 296 -5.86 16.00 6.02
CA ASN A 296 -7.05 16.02 5.15
C ASN A 296 -7.32 14.66 4.48
N GLY A 297 -6.31 13.79 4.38
CA GLY A 297 -6.39 12.46 3.77
C GLY A 297 -6.33 12.46 2.25
N GLY A 298 -6.18 11.27 1.66
CA GLY A 298 -6.22 11.08 0.20
C GLY A 298 -4.99 11.58 -0.55
N VAL A 299 -3.82 11.62 0.10
CA VAL A 299 -2.54 11.94 -0.56
C VAL A 299 -2.18 10.87 -1.59
N SER A 300 -1.54 11.26 -2.70
CA SER A 300 -1.10 10.29 -3.72
C SER A 300 0.23 9.64 -3.35
N ILE A 301 0.57 8.55 -4.04
CA ILE A 301 1.88 7.86 -3.90
C ILE A 301 3.10 8.75 -4.21
N HIS A 302 2.89 9.91 -4.83
CA HIS A 302 3.94 10.89 -5.14
C HIS A 302 4.11 11.96 -4.06
N TYR A 303 3.26 11.96 -3.03
CA TYR A 303 3.19 13.05 -2.07
C TYR A 303 4.48 13.21 -1.26
N LEU A 304 4.95 12.13 -0.62
CA LEU A 304 6.10 12.18 0.28
C LEU A 304 7.38 12.55 -0.47
N GLU A 305 7.60 11.95 -1.65
CA GLU A 305 8.77 12.27 -2.49
C GLU A 305 8.79 13.75 -2.88
N LYS A 306 7.62 14.30 -3.29
CA LYS A 306 7.49 15.72 -3.62
C LYS A 306 7.73 16.61 -2.39
N LYS A 307 7.19 16.23 -1.22
CA LYS A 307 7.35 16.97 0.04
C LYS A 307 8.82 17.04 0.47
N LEU A 308 9.56 15.94 0.30
CA LEU A 308 10.98 15.85 0.66
C LEU A 308 11.93 16.36 -0.43
N GLY A 309 11.41 16.85 -1.56
CA GLY A 309 12.23 17.32 -2.68
C GLY A 309 13.05 16.20 -3.34
N ILE A 310 12.65 14.94 -3.17
CA ILE A 310 13.32 13.79 -3.78
C ILE A 310 12.94 13.79 -5.27
N GLN A 311 13.85 14.26 -6.12
CA GLN A 311 13.64 14.22 -7.57
C GLN A 311 13.59 12.77 -8.06
N LYS A 312 12.63 12.47 -8.95
CA LYS A 312 12.63 11.23 -9.73
C LYS A 312 13.92 11.23 -10.57
N LYS A 313 14.79 10.24 -10.34
CA LYS A 313 15.91 9.95 -11.25
C LYS A 313 15.36 9.41 -12.56
#